data_AF-A0A3N6GZW6-F1
#
_entry.id   AF-A0A3N6GZW6-F1
#
_cell.length_a   1.000
_cell.length_b   1.000
_cell.length_c   1.000
_cell.angle_alpha   90.00
_cell.angle_beta   90.00
_cell.angle_gamma   90.00
#
_symmetry.space_group_name_H-M   'P 1'
#
loop_
_entity.id
_entity.type
_entity.pdbx_description
1 polymer ?
#
loop_
_entity_poly.entity_id
_entity_poly.type
_entity_poly.pdbx_seq_one_letter_code
_entity_poly.pdbx_strand_id
1 'polypeptide(L)'
;MAVTFRALGRRGLGELVEHCVRTAHGIGDAVDARPALRRRPGGIGISTVLFRPTVADALPDEAGDAVVAAVRRTLLAEGRAVLGRALAEDGDGRRRLWLKATLLHPSAATADLLPLLDLVTAAADRAAAEATGGRAVGEGPADRAVGEGPAAGGAGTPAAERLSP
;
A
#
# COMPACT_ATOMS: atom_id res chain seq x y z
N MET A 1 28.11 -22.25 0.24
CA MET A 1 27.72 -22.09 -1.18
C MET A 1 28.18 -23.24 -2.10
N ALA A 2 29.28 -23.95 -1.83
CA ALA A 2 29.78 -25.01 -2.73
C ALA A 2 28.94 -26.30 -2.77
N VAL A 3 28.32 -26.72 -1.66
CA VAL A 3 27.57 -27.99 -1.58
C VAL A 3 26.24 -27.96 -2.35
N THR A 4 25.47 -26.87 -2.26
CA THR A 4 24.21 -26.71 -3.02
C THR A 4 24.46 -26.71 -4.52
N PHE A 5 25.50 -26.01 -4.99
CA PHE A 5 25.86 -25.99 -6.40
C PHE A 5 26.37 -27.34 -6.89
N ARG A 6 27.11 -28.10 -6.07
CA ARG A 6 27.50 -29.48 -6.39
C ARG A 6 26.29 -30.42 -6.48
N ALA A 7 25.31 -30.26 -5.60
CA ALA A 7 24.12 -31.12 -5.55
C ALA A 7 23.13 -30.84 -6.69
N LEU A 8 22.82 -29.56 -6.95
CA LEU A 8 21.82 -29.17 -7.96
C LEU A 8 22.43 -28.93 -9.35
N GLY A 9 23.73 -28.63 -9.41
CA GLY A 9 24.37 -28.11 -10.61
C GLY A 9 23.79 -26.76 -11.05
N ARG A 10 24.32 -26.25 -12.17
CA ARG A 10 23.81 -25.02 -12.79
C ARG A 10 22.38 -25.17 -13.29
N ARG A 11 22.07 -26.32 -13.92
CA ARG A 11 20.74 -26.60 -14.48
C ARG A 11 19.68 -26.65 -13.39
N GLY A 12 19.90 -27.42 -12.33
CA GLY A 12 18.93 -27.53 -11.24
C GLY A 12 18.68 -26.19 -10.54
N LEU A 13 19.73 -25.40 -10.29
CA LEU A 13 19.55 -24.06 -9.74
C LEU A 13 18.74 -23.14 -10.68
N GLY A 14 19.01 -23.22 -11.99
CA GLY A 14 18.23 -22.51 -13.01
C GLY A 14 16.75 -22.90 -12.98
N GLU A 15 16.45 -24.20 -12.92
CA GLU A 15 15.07 -24.71 -12.87
C GLU A 15 14.29 -24.18 -11.66
N LEU A 16 14.94 -24.05 -10.49
CA LEU A 16 14.31 -23.48 -9.30
C LEU A 16 14.00 -21.98 -9.47
N VAL A 17 14.91 -21.22 -10.10
CA VAL A 17 14.70 -19.80 -10.38
C VAL A 17 13.57 -19.63 -11.40
N GLU A 18 13.61 -20.38 -12.50
CA GLU A 18 12.58 -20.36 -13.54
C GLU A 18 11.21 -20.76 -12.97
N HIS A 19 11.16 -21.69 -12.03
CA HIS A 19 9.93 -22.02 -11.31
C HIS A 19 9.38 -20.81 -10.55
N CYS A 20 10.21 -20.12 -9.78
CA CYS A 20 9.81 -18.92 -9.05
C CYS A 20 9.31 -17.81 -9.98
N VAL A 21 9.94 -17.64 -11.15
CA VAL A 21 9.51 -16.67 -12.18
C VAL A 21 8.15 -17.07 -12.75
N ARG A 22 7.94 -18.33 -13.15
CA ARG A 22 6.64 -18.82 -13.62
C ARG A 22 5.53 -18.64 -12.58
N THR A 23 5.81 -18.92 -11.31
CA THR A 23 4.84 -18.70 -10.23
C THR A 23 4.49 -17.22 -10.08
N ALA A 24 5.46 -16.31 -10.26
CA ALA A 24 5.18 -14.87 -10.25
C ALA A 24 4.29 -14.45 -11.42
N HIS A 25 4.54 -14.96 -12.63
CA HIS A 25 3.64 -14.73 -13.77
C HIS A 25 2.22 -15.24 -13.49
N GLY A 26 2.08 -16.47 -13.01
CA GLY A 26 0.77 -17.02 -12.65
C GLY A 26 0.03 -16.22 -11.58
N ILE A 27 0.75 -15.67 -10.59
CA ILE A 27 0.15 -14.76 -9.61
C ILE A 27 -0.22 -13.42 -10.24
N GLY A 28 0.60 -12.91 -11.16
CA GLY A 28 0.26 -11.73 -11.94
C GLY A 28 -1.03 -11.87 -12.72
N ASP A 29 -1.17 -12.97 -13.46
CA ASP A 29 -2.36 -13.28 -14.24
C ASP A 29 -3.59 -13.42 -13.32
N ALA A 30 -3.41 -14.05 -12.16
CA ALA A 30 -4.46 -14.20 -11.16
C ALA A 30 -4.89 -12.88 -10.52
N VAL A 31 -3.96 -11.92 -10.38
CA VAL A 31 -4.28 -10.55 -9.96
C VAL A 31 -5.06 -9.84 -11.07
N ASP A 32 -4.61 -9.93 -12.32
CA ASP A 32 -5.25 -9.27 -13.47
C ASP A 32 -6.66 -9.81 -13.74
N ALA A 33 -6.93 -11.07 -13.38
CA ALA A 33 -8.26 -11.70 -13.48
C ALA A 33 -9.25 -11.29 -12.37
N ARG A 34 -8.82 -10.56 -11.34
CA ARG A 34 -9.67 -10.19 -10.18
C ARG A 34 -10.02 -8.70 -10.21
N PRO A 35 -11.30 -8.31 -10.36
CA PRO A 35 -11.69 -6.90 -10.40
C PRO A 35 -11.36 -6.09 -9.13
N ALA A 36 -11.25 -6.77 -7.98
CA ALA A 36 -10.92 -6.16 -6.71
C ALA A 36 -9.42 -5.85 -6.54
N LEU A 37 -8.58 -6.34 -7.46
CA LEU A 37 -7.13 -6.14 -7.45
C LEU A 37 -6.70 -5.57 -8.80
N ARG A 38 -5.57 -4.87 -8.80
CA ARG A 38 -4.86 -4.57 -10.02
C ARG A 38 -3.36 -4.72 -9.83
N ARG A 39 -2.70 -5.21 -10.86
CA ARG A 39 -1.25 -5.26 -10.91
C ARG A 39 -0.70 -3.88 -11.30
N ARG A 40 0.49 -3.55 -10.81
CA ARG A 40 1.19 -2.36 -11.27
C ARG A 40 1.47 -2.47 -12.77
N PRO A 41 1.24 -1.40 -13.56
CA PRO A 41 1.59 -1.38 -14.97
C PRO A 41 3.06 -1.78 -15.22
N GLY A 42 3.29 -2.45 -16.35
CA GLY A 42 4.59 -3.01 -16.74
C GLY A 42 4.62 -4.54 -16.69
N GLY A 43 5.75 -5.14 -17.06
CA GLY A 43 5.97 -6.58 -16.98
C GLY A 43 6.38 -7.05 -15.58
N ILE A 44 6.24 -8.35 -15.33
CA ILE A 44 6.85 -9.01 -14.18
C ILE A 44 8.33 -9.25 -14.52
N GLY A 45 9.24 -8.64 -13.76
CA GLY A 45 10.67 -8.70 -14.08
C GLY A 45 11.33 -10.02 -13.71
N ILE A 46 11.11 -10.47 -12.47
CA ILE A 46 11.63 -11.75 -11.94
C ILE A 46 10.54 -12.40 -11.09
N SER A 47 10.85 -12.86 -9.88
CA SER A 47 9.89 -13.46 -8.95
C SER A 47 9.08 -12.47 -8.11
N THR A 48 8.80 -11.25 -8.59
CA THR A 48 8.09 -10.22 -7.80
C THR A 48 6.90 -9.63 -8.53
N VAL A 49 5.76 -9.62 -7.86
CA VAL A 49 4.51 -9.01 -8.32
C VAL A 49 4.16 -7.82 -7.41
N LEU A 50 3.95 -6.66 -8.01
CA LEU A 50 3.40 -5.48 -7.34
C LEU A 50 1.93 -5.36 -7.69
N PHE A 51 1.08 -5.29 -6.68
CA PHE A 51 -0.36 -5.22 -6.85
C PHE A 51 -1.01 -4.39 -5.75
N ARG A 52 -2.21 -3.90 -6.02
CA ARG A 52 -2.95 -2.99 -5.14
C ARG A 52 -4.44 -3.36 -5.17
N PRO A 53 -5.13 -3.35 -4.01
CA PRO A 53 -6.59 -3.44 -3.97
C PRO A 53 -7.22 -2.21 -4.63
N THR A 54 -8.19 -2.40 -5.52
CA THR A 54 -8.82 -1.29 -6.27
C THR A 54 -9.62 -0.35 -5.37
N VAL A 55 -10.12 -0.85 -4.23
CA VAL A 55 -10.74 -0.01 -3.18
C VAL A 55 -9.79 1.07 -2.65
N ALA A 56 -8.47 0.83 -2.67
CA ALA A 56 -7.48 1.84 -2.28
C ALA A 56 -7.26 2.93 -3.34
N ASP A 57 -7.77 2.76 -4.56
CA ASP A 57 -7.71 3.77 -5.61
C ASP A 57 -8.97 4.65 -5.66
N ALA A 58 -10.06 4.22 -5.02
CA ALA A 58 -11.28 5.00 -4.84
C ALA A 58 -11.15 6.07 -3.72
N LEU A 59 -10.06 6.01 -2.95
CA LEU A 59 -9.75 6.93 -1.85
C LEU A 59 -8.70 7.96 -2.29
N PRO A 60 -8.59 9.11 -1.59
CA PRO A 60 -7.44 10.01 -1.73
C PRO A 60 -6.11 9.25 -1.55
N ASP A 61 -5.05 9.69 -2.24
CA ASP A 61 -3.80 8.93 -2.37
C ASP A 61 -3.23 8.49 -1.01
N GLU A 62 -3.20 9.38 0.00
CA GLU A 62 -2.71 9.07 1.34
C GLU A 62 -3.60 8.05 2.07
N ALA A 63 -4.92 8.15 1.93
CA ALA A 63 -5.87 7.23 2.55
C ALA A 63 -5.82 5.85 1.87
N GLY A 64 -5.67 5.82 0.54
CA GLY A 64 -5.44 4.59 -0.21
C GLY A 64 -4.14 3.89 0.19
N ASP A 65 -3.06 4.65 0.34
CA ASP A 65 -1.78 4.13 0.83
C ASP A 65 -1.89 3.61 2.27
N ALA A 66 -2.70 4.26 3.11
CA ALA A 66 -2.99 3.79 4.46
C ALA A 66 -3.74 2.44 4.45
N VAL A 67 -4.68 2.22 3.53
CA VAL A 67 -5.37 0.93 3.34
C VAL A 67 -4.37 -0.16 2.96
N VAL A 68 -3.49 0.08 1.98
CA VAL A 68 -2.43 -0.87 1.58
C VAL A 68 -1.52 -1.22 2.76
N ALA A 69 -1.12 -0.21 3.53
CA ALA A 69 -0.30 -0.41 4.72
C ALA A 69 -1.05 -1.22 5.81
N ALA A 70 -2.35 -0.98 5.99
CA ALA A 70 -3.20 -1.69 6.94
C ALA A 70 -3.33 -3.17 6.57
N VAL A 71 -3.64 -3.50 5.31
CA VAL A 71 -3.71 -4.90 4.83
C VAL A 71 -2.46 -5.69 5.21
N ARG A 72 -1.28 -5.14 4.91
CA ARG A 72 -0.01 -5.79 5.24
C ARG A 72 0.15 -5.99 6.75
N ARG A 73 -0.19 -4.99 7.58
CA ARG A 73 -0.09 -5.11 9.04
C ARG A 73 -1.04 -6.18 9.58
N THR A 74 -2.28 -6.17 9.13
CA THR A 74 -3.31 -7.13 9.56
C THR A 74 -2.92 -8.56 9.22
N LEU A 75 -2.56 -8.84 7.97
CA LEU A 75 -2.19 -10.20 7.55
C LEU A 75 -0.93 -10.72 8.28
N LEU A 76 0.02 -9.83 8.59
CA LEU A 76 1.21 -10.18 9.37
C LEU A 76 0.85 -10.47 10.84
N ALA A 77 0.03 -9.62 11.46
CA ALA A 77 -0.39 -9.76 12.86
C ALA A 77 -1.24 -11.01 13.08
N GLU A 78 -2.10 -11.36 12.12
CA GLU A 78 -2.93 -12.57 12.13
C GLU A 78 -2.15 -13.84 11.75
N GLY A 79 -0.86 -13.73 11.39
CA GLY A 79 -0.03 -14.86 10.95
C GLY A 79 -0.51 -15.50 9.64
N ARG A 80 -1.26 -14.76 8.81
CA ARG A 80 -1.87 -15.28 7.58
C ARG A 80 -0.96 -15.14 6.37
N ALA A 81 -0.18 -14.06 6.29
CA ALA A 81 0.75 -13.83 5.19
C ALA A 81 1.81 -12.79 5.54
N VAL A 82 2.98 -12.91 4.90
CA VAL A 82 4.03 -11.90 4.93
C VAL A 82 4.18 -11.28 3.56
N LEU A 83 3.73 -10.03 3.41
CA LEU A 83 3.88 -9.22 2.21
C LEU A 83 4.91 -8.11 2.43
N GLY A 84 5.68 -7.80 1.39
CA GLY A 84 6.44 -6.57 1.32
C GLY A 84 5.56 -5.38 0.94
N ARG A 85 6.16 -4.19 0.91
CA ARG A 85 5.57 -3.00 0.30
C ARG A 85 6.59 -2.23 -0.52
N ALA A 86 6.14 -1.48 -1.51
CA ALA A 86 7.00 -0.62 -2.32
C ALA A 86 6.26 0.66 -2.72
N LEU A 87 6.93 1.81 -2.65
CA LEU A 87 6.43 3.07 -3.22
C LEU A 87 6.92 3.16 -4.66
N ALA A 88 6.00 3.10 -5.62
CA ALA A 88 6.34 3.07 -7.04
C ALA A 88 5.39 3.96 -7.84
N GLU A 89 5.91 4.51 -8.94
CA GLU A 89 5.12 5.26 -9.91
C GLU A 89 4.11 4.34 -10.61
N ASP A 90 2.88 4.83 -10.74
CA ASP A 90 1.76 4.20 -11.44
C ASP A 90 1.64 4.73 -12.89
N GLY A 91 0.72 4.19 -13.68
CA GLY A 91 0.53 4.56 -15.09
C GLY A 91 0.13 6.04 -15.32
N ASP A 92 -0.30 6.74 -14.27
CA ASP A 92 -0.64 8.16 -14.28
C ASP A 92 0.51 9.07 -13.79
N GLY A 93 1.70 8.51 -13.55
CA GLY A 93 2.87 9.25 -13.05
C GLY A 93 2.85 9.53 -11.55
N ARG A 94 1.79 9.15 -10.82
CA ARG A 94 1.73 9.34 -9.36
C ARG A 94 2.43 8.20 -8.63
N ARG A 95 3.11 8.53 -7.53
CA ARG A 95 3.72 7.53 -6.65
C ARG A 95 2.69 7.01 -5.66
N ARG A 96 2.47 5.71 -5.68
CA ARG A 96 1.49 5.00 -4.84
C ARG A 96 2.17 3.89 -4.07
N LEU A 97 1.64 3.53 -2.90
CA LEU A 97 2.08 2.36 -2.15
C LEU A 97 1.48 1.08 -2.74
N TRP A 98 2.32 0.06 -2.94
CA TRP A 98 1.94 -1.23 -3.50
C TRP A 98 2.24 -2.35 -2.51
N LEU A 99 1.40 -3.40 -2.53
CA LEU A 99 1.75 -4.69 -1.92
C LEU A 99 2.79 -5.38 -2.82
N LYS A 100 3.77 -6.02 -2.20
CA LYS A 100 4.84 -6.73 -2.90
C LYS A 100 4.85 -8.20 -2.50
N ALA A 101 4.48 -9.07 -3.44
CA ALA A 101 4.69 -10.51 -3.30
C ALA A 101 6.01 -10.89 -3.98
N THR A 102 6.98 -11.36 -3.20
CA THR A 102 8.26 -11.86 -3.70
C THR A 102 8.30 -13.38 -3.48
N LEU A 103 8.26 -14.13 -4.58
CA LEU A 103 8.00 -15.57 -4.59
C LEU A 103 9.30 -16.34 -4.74
N LEU A 104 9.88 -16.77 -3.62
CA LEU A 104 11.19 -17.44 -3.60
C LEU A 104 11.11 -18.89 -3.13
N HIS A 105 9.90 -19.42 -2.91
CA HIS A 105 9.72 -20.80 -2.51
C HIS A 105 9.76 -21.69 -3.75
N PRO A 106 10.82 -22.52 -3.93
CA PRO A 106 11.09 -23.22 -5.18
C PRO A 106 10.10 -24.34 -5.51
N SER A 107 9.17 -24.66 -4.61
CA SER A 107 8.14 -25.68 -4.79
C SER A 107 6.71 -25.15 -4.59
N ALA A 108 6.52 -23.84 -4.37
CA ALA A 108 5.17 -23.28 -4.29
C ALA A 108 4.51 -23.31 -5.67
N ALA A 109 3.30 -23.88 -5.77
CA ALA A 109 2.47 -23.73 -6.95
C ALA A 109 1.69 -22.41 -6.89
N THR A 110 1.34 -21.87 -8.06
CA THR A 110 0.48 -20.68 -8.15
C THR A 110 -0.84 -20.88 -7.40
N ALA A 111 -1.43 -22.08 -7.50
CA ALA A 111 -2.70 -22.42 -6.84
C ALA A 111 -2.62 -22.26 -5.31
N ASP A 112 -1.50 -22.63 -4.69
CA ASP A 112 -1.29 -22.52 -3.24
C ASP A 112 -1.31 -21.05 -2.76
N LEU A 113 -1.04 -20.12 -3.67
CA LEU A 113 -0.93 -18.69 -3.41
C LEU A 113 -2.20 -17.93 -3.81
N LEU A 114 -3.18 -18.54 -4.47
CA LEU A 114 -4.45 -17.86 -4.79
C LEU A 114 -5.23 -17.43 -3.55
N PRO A 115 -5.32 -18.23 -2.46
CA PRO A 115 -6.02 -17.81 -1.24
C PRO A 115 -5.45 -16.52 -0.61
N LEU A 116 -4.17 -16.20 -0.87
CA LEU A 116 -3.56 -14.94 -0.45
C LEU A 116 -4.27 -13.73 -1.04
N LEU A 117 -4.68 -13.80 -2.31
CA LEU A 117 -5.33 -12.69 -3.01
C LEU A 117 -6.71 -12.41 -2.42
N ASP A 118 -7.41 -13.46 -1.99
CA ASP A 118 -8.72 -13.35 -1.36
C ASP A 118 -8.59 -12.76 0.06
N LEU A 119 -7.56 -13.17 0.81
CA LEU A 119 -7.22 -12.57 2.11
C LEU A 119 -6.88 -11.08 2.00
N VAL A 120 -6.09 -10.70 0.99
CA VAL A 120 -5.76 -9.30 0.70
C VAL A 120 -7.02 -8.49 0.41
N THR A 121 -7.90 -9.02 -0.44
CA THR A 121 -9.15 -8.35 -0.81
C THR A 121 -10.03 -8.12 0.42
N ALA A 122 -10.28 -9.17 1.20
CA ALA A 122 -11.10 -9.07 2.40
C ALA A 122 -10.51 -8.11 3.45
N ALA A 123 -9.19 -8.10 3.62
CA ALA A 123 -8.52 -7.16 4.53
C ALA A 123 -8.59 -5.71 4.02
N ALA A 124 -8.54 -5.51 2.70
CA ALA A 124 -8.62 -4.17 2.10
C ALA A 124 -10.03 -3.59 2.27
N ASP A 125 -11.07 -4.39 2.07
CA ASP A 125 -12.46 -3.95 2.25
C ASP A 125 -12.72 -3.53 3.69
N ARG A 126 -12.24 -4.30 4.68
CA ARG A 126 -12.32 -3.92 6.11
C ARG A 126 -11.61 -2.61 6.39
N ALA A 127 -10.37 -2.46 5.94
CA ALA A 127 -9.58 -1.26 6.17
C ALA A 127 -10.19 -0.01 5.47
N ALA A 128 -10.77 -0.16 4.28
CA ALA A 128 -11.44 0.92 3.58
C ALA A 128 -12.75 1.35 4.27
N ALA A 129 -13.52 0.38 4.79
CA ALA A 129 -14.72 0.65 5.57
C ALA A 129 -14.40 1.42 6.87
N GLU A 130 -13.34 1.03 7.57
CA GLU A 130 -12.85 1.72 8.77
C GLU A 130 -12.38 3.16 8.46
N ALA A 131 -11.65 3.36 7.36
CA ALA A 131 -11.19 4.68 6.94
C ALA A 131 -12.36 5.63 6.59
N THR A 132 -13.42 5.09 6.00
CA THR A 132 -14.62 5.87 5.64
C THR A 132 -15.50 6.14 6.86
N GLY A 133 -15.68 5.15 7.74
CA GLY A 133 -16.45 5.28 8.98
C GLY A 133 -15.80 6.20 10.01
N GLY A 134 -14.47 6.22 10.08
CA GLY A 134 -13.73 7.14 10.95
C GLY A 134 -13.85 8.61 10.55
N ARG A 135 -14.15 8.91 9.28
CA ARG A 135 -14.38 10.28 8.80
C ARG A 135 -15.76 10.82 9.24
N ALA A 136 -16.78 9.97 9.29
CA ALA A 136 -18.14 10.37 9.69
C ALA A 136 -18.27 10.78 11.17
N VAL A 137 -17.33 10.36 12.03
CA VAL A 137 -17.32 10.72 13.47
C VAL A 137 -16.56 12.04 13.72
N GLY A 138 -15.85 12.58 12.73
CA GLY A 138 -14.99 13.76 12.86
C GLY A 138 -15.58 15.10 12.40
N GLU A 139 -16.80 15.14 11.88
CA GLU A 139 -17.40 16.36 11.31
C GLU A 139 -18.81 16.59 11.91
N GLY A 140 -18.84 16.94 13.20
CA GLY A 140 -20.04 17.49 13.85
C GLY A 140 -20.20 18.97 13.49
N PRO A 141 -21.45 19.47 13.35
CA PRO A 141 -21.69 20.82 12.84
C PRO A 141 -21.23 21.86 13.85
N ALA A 142 -20.31 22.74 13.44
CA ALA A 142 -20.04 23.99 14.15
C ALA A 142 -21.28 24.89 14.01
N ASP A 143 -22.18 24.79 14.98
CA ASP A 143 -23.27 25.74 15.17
C ASP A 143 -22.74 27.07 15.72
N ARG A 144 -23.51 28.10 15.37
CA ARG A 144 -23.25 29.53 15.39
C ARG A 144 -22.93 30.08 16.79
N ALA A 145 -22.06 31.10 16.81
CA ALA A 145 -22.42 32.48 17.16
C ALA A 145 -21.23 33.20 17.82
N VAL A 146 -20.73 34.26 17.18
CA VAL A 146 -20.38 35.51 17.88
C VAL A 146 -20.69 36.65 16.93
N GLY A 147 -21.83 37.29 17.15
CA GLY A 147 -22.02 38.67 16.76
C GLY A 147 -21.48 39.53 17.88
N GLU A 148 -20.55 40.42 17.59
CA GLU A 148 -20.23 41.54 18.48
C GLU A 148 -19.60 42.68 17.68
N GLY A 149 -20.25 43.83 17.75
CA GLY A 149 -19.61 45.13 17.66
C GLY A 149 -20.42 46.09 18.53
N PRO A 150 -19.95 47.32 18.78
CA PRO A 150 -18.59 47.81 18.83
C PRO A 150 -18.27 48.49 20.19
N ALA A 151 -16.99 48.72 20.51
CA ALA A 151 -16.61 49.67 21.54
C ALA A 151 -15.39 50.50 21.10
N ALA A 152 -15.55 51.81 21.20
CA ALA A 152 -14.62 52.85 20.82
C ALA A 152 -13.61 53.18 21.93
N GLY A 153 -12.52 53.85 21.53
CA GLY A 153 -11.56 54.55 22.39
C GLY A 153 -10.28 53.76 22.65
N GLY A 154 -9.07 54.26 22.45
CA GLY A 154 -8.58 55.59 22.11
C GLY A 154 -7.11 55.67 22.55
N ALA A 155 -6.26 56.20 21.66
CA ALA A 155 -4.94 56.81 21.91
C ALA A 155 -3.78 56.00 22.54
N GLY A 156 -2.63 55.99 21.84
CA GLY A 156 -1.32 55.86 22.49
C GLY A 156 -0.21 55.17 21.68
N THR A 157 0.38 55.86 20.70
CA THR A 157 1.78 55.66 20.22
C THR A 157 2.61 56.75 20.92
N PRO A 158 3.95 56.68 21.16
CA PRO A 158 5.03 55.99 20.44
C PRO A 158 5.99 55.23 21.41
N ALA A 159 7.17 54.70 21.10
CA ALA A 159 8.22 55.06 20.15
C ALA A 159 9.19 53.90 19.94
N ALA A 160 9.83 53.91 18.78
CA ALA A 160 11.01 53.12 18.47
C ALA A 160 12.28 53.85 18.93
N GLU A 161 13.17 53.14 19.63
CA GLU A 161 14.60 53.45 19.75
C GLU A 161 15.36 52.11 19.73
N ARG A 162 16.17 51.82 18.69
CA ARG A 162 17.65 51.90 18.65
C ARG A 162 18.31 51.00 19.72
N LEU A 163 19.35 50.21 19.49
CA LEU A 163 20.53 50.35 18.64
C LEU A 163 21.23 48.96 18.61
N SER A 164 21.97 48.70 17.53
CA SER A 164 22.82 47.53 17.27
C SER A 164 23.99 47.35 18.25
N PRO A 165 24.79 46.30 18.05
CA PRO A 165 26.11 46.52 17.41
C PRO A 165 26.28 45.86 16.04
#